data_AF-A0A918EMM7-F1
#
_entry.id   AF-A0A918EMM7-F1
#
_cell.length_a   1.000
_cell.length_b   1.000
_cell.length_c   1.000
_cell.angle_alpha   90.00
_cell.angle_beta   90.00
_cell.angle_gamma   90.00
#
_symmetry.space_group_name_H-M   'P 1'
#
loop_
_entity.id
_entity.type
_entity.pdbx_description
1 polymer ?
#
loop_
_entity_poly.entity_id
_entity_poly.type
_entity_poly.pdbx_seq_one_letter_code
_entity_poly.pdbx_strand_id
1 'polypeptide(L)' 'MLSKEQLATAAVVTGRAMVRMAEEHGIDSKPAQQAAQLAARALTDAEKAGCTVDDYARARRTH' A
#
# COMPACT_ATOMS: atom_id res chain seq x y z
N MET A 1 16.14 7.58 5.82
CA MET A 1 15.48 6.25 5.72
C MET A 1 14.10 6.38 6.33
N LEU A 2 13.06 5.91 5.64
CA LEU A 2 11.72 5.80 6.24
C LEU A 2 11.74 4.71 7.32
N SER A 3 10.97 4.89 8.39
CA SER A 3 10.81 3.86 9.42
C SER A 3 9.96 2.70 8.91
N LYS A 4 10.04 1.53 9.56
CA LYS A 4 9.15 0.39 9.28
C LYS A 4 7.67 0.78 9.37
N GLU A 5 7.33 1.60 10.36
CA GLU A 5 5.97 2.12 10.53
C GLU A 5 5.52 2.96 9.33
N GLN A 6 6.37 3.89 8.86
CA GLN A 6 6.06 4.71 7.68
C GLN A 6 5.90 3.86 6.42
N LEU A 7 6.73 2.83 6.26
CA LEU A 7 6.66 1.93 5.11
C LEU A 7 5.42 1.02 5.16
N ALA A 8 5.10 0.46 6.33
CA ALA A 8 3.89 -0.33 6.54
C ALA A 8 2.62 0.51 6.31
N THR A 9 2.60 1.76 6.80
CA THR A 9 1.54 2.73 6.54
C THR A 9 1.41 3.05 5.06
N ALA A 10 2.52 3.32 4.37
CA ALA A 10 2.50 3.59 2.94
C ALA A 10 1.90 2.41 2.16
N ALA A 11 2.31 1.17 2.47
CA ALA A 11 1.77 -0.04 1.84
C ALA A 11 0.27 -0.20 2.07
N VAL A 12 -0.22 0.04 3.30
CA VAL A 12 -1.65 -0.04 3.63
C VAL A 12 -2.47 1.03 2.91
N VAL A 13 -2.03 2.29 2.97
CA VAL A 13 -2.75 3.43 2.37
C VAL A 13 -2.83 3.29 0.85
N THR A 14 -1.71 2.96 0.21
CA THR A 14 -1.65 2.78 -1.25
C THR A 14 -2.43 1.55 -1.70
N GLY A 15 -2.41 0.46 -0.93
CA GLY A 15 -3.25 -0.71 -1.18
C GLY A 15 -4.76 -0.39 -1.14
N ARG A 16 -5.21 0.42 -0.17
CA ARG A 16 -6.61 0.89 -0.12
C ARG A 16 -6.95 1.81 -1.29
N ALA A 17 -6.05 2.71 -1.65
CA ALA A 17 -6.23 3.59 -2.81
C ALA A 17 -6.35 2.77 -4.10
N MET A 18 -5.54 1.71 -4.26
CA MET A 18 -5.65 0.79 -5.39
C MET A 18 -7.03 0.15 -5.49
N VAL A 19 -7.53 -0.42 -4.39
CA VAL A 19 -8.88 -1.03 -4.36
C VAL A 19 -9.94 0.00 -4.71
N ARG A 20 -9.87 1.20 -4.11
CA ARG A 20 -10.80 2.29 -4.40
C ARG A 20 -10.79 2.72 -5.87
N MET A 21 -9.62 2.89 -6.47
CA MET A 21 -9.51 3.26 -7.89
C MET A 21 -10.04 2.16 -8.81
N ALA A 22 -9.83 0.90 -8.45
CA ALA A 22 -10.37 -0.24 -9.19
C ALA A 22 -11.91 -0.29 -9.11
N GLU A 23 -12.50 0.05 -7.97
CA GLU A 23 -13.96 0.15 -7.79
C GLU A 23 -14.55 1.34 -8.56
N GLU A 24 -13.92 2.51 -8.50
CA GLU A 24 -14.41 3.75 -9.12
C GLU A 24 -14.26 3.76 -10.65
N HIS A 25 -13.19 3.15 -11.18
CA HIS A 25 -12.83 3.29 -12.60
C HIS A 25 -12.73 1.96 -13.35
N GLY A 26 -12.80 0.82 -12.65
CA GLY A 26 -12.53 -0.51 -13.20
C GLY A 26 -11.05 -0.89 -13.09
N ILE A 27 -10.79 -2.18 -12.90
CA ILE A 27 -9.45 -2.74 -12.64
C ILE A 27 -8.46 -2.42 -13.78
N ASP A 28 -8.93 -2.41 -15.03
CA ASP A 28 -8.08 -2.16 -16.21
C ASP A 28 -7.90 -0.68 -16.54
N SER A 29 -8.49 0.21 -15.76
CA SER A 29 -8.36 1.65 -15.99
C SER A 29 -6.95 2.15 -15.69
N LYS A 30 -6.52 3.20 -16.39
CA LYS A 30 -5.22 3.85 -16.13
C LYS A 30 -5.05 4.29 -14.66
N PRO A 31 -6.06 4.90 -13.99
CA PRO A 31 -5.95 5.24 -12.58
C PRO A 31 -5.74 4.02 -11.67
N ALA A 32 -6.49 2.93 -11.90
CA ALA A 32 -6.33 1.69 -11.14
C ALA A 32 -4.94 1.07 -11.33
N GLN A 33 -4.44 1.04 -12.57
CA GLN A 33 -3.09 0.55 -12.86
C GLN A 33 -1.99 1.40 -12.20
N GLN A 34 -2.13 2.73 -12.20
CA GLN A 34 -1.19 3.63 -11.51
C GLN A 34 -1.20 3.41 -10.00
N ALA A 35 -2.38 3.29 -9.40
CA ALA A 35 -2.52 3.01 -7.97
C ALA A 35 -1.95 1.63 -7.61
N ALA A 36 -2.14 0.63 -8.47
CA ALA A 36 -1.57 -0.71 -8.29
C ALA A 36 -0.03 -0.69 -8.34
N GLN A 37 0.57 0.05 -9.28
CA GLN A 37 2.03 0.21 -9.35
C GLN A 37 2.58 0.88 -8.10
N LEU A 38 1.90 1.89 -7.57
CA LEU A 38 2.31 2.56 -6.35
C LEU A 38 2.20 1.62 -5.13
N ALA A 39 1.10 0.89 -5.01
CA ALA A 39 0.89 -0.10 -3.95
C ALA A 39 1.96 -1.21 -3.98
N ALA A 40 2.30 -1.72 -5.17
CA ALA A 40 3.34 -2.73 -5.33
C ALA A 40 4.73 -2.23 -4.90
N ARG A 41 5.08 -0.98 -5.23
CA ARG A 41 6.35 -0.37 -4.79
C ARG A 41 6.40 -0.20 -3.28
N ALA A 42 5.34 0.36 -2.69
CA ALA A 42 5.28 0.57 -1.24
C ALA A 42 5.34 -0.77 -0.47
N LEU A 43 4.67 -1.81 -0.98
CA LEU A 43 4.76 -3.15 -0.41
C LEU A 43 6.19 -3.71 -0.49
N THR A 44 6.82 -3.63 -1.66
CA THR A 44 8.20 -4.09 -1.87
C THR A 44 9.18 -3.40 -0.91
N ASP A 45 9.05 -2.09 -0.72
CA ASP A 45 9.93 -1.33 0.17
C ASP A 45 9.70 -1.70 1.64
N ALA A 46 8.45 -1.94 2.04
CA ALA A 46 8.11 -2.42 3.38
C ALA A 46 8.66 -3.84 3.65
N GLU A 47 8.54 -4.75 2.68
CA GLU A 47 9.07 -6.10 2.77
C GLU A 47 10.61 -6.11 2.84
N LYS A 48 11.28 -5.30 2.01
CA LYS A 48 12.74 -5.13 2.05
C LYS A 48 13.23 -4.56 3.38
N ALA A 49 12.44 -3.70 4.01
CA ALA A 49 12.72 -3.20 5.34
C ALA A 49 12.44 -4.24 6.45
N GLY A 50 11.88 -5.40 6.12
CA GLY A 50 11.52 -6.44 7.07
C GLY A 50 10.31 -6.09 7.93
N CYS A 51 9.31 -5.43 7.34
CA CYS A 51 8.00 -5.24 7.98
C CYS A 51 7.32 -6.60 8.17
N THR A 52 6.71 -6.77 9.33
CA THR A 52 6.03 -7.99 9.75
C THR A 52 4.51 -7.85 9.61
N VAL A 53 3.79 -8.95 9.75
CA VAL A 53 2.32 -8.94 9.80
C VAL A 53 1.80 -7.98 10.87
N ASP A 54 2.47 -7.88 12.01
CA ASP A 54 2.09 -6.99 13.12
C ASP A 54 2.27 -5.51 12.77
N ASP A 55 3.30 -5.16 11.99
CA ASP A 55 3.52 -3.80 11.51
C ASP A 55 2.36 -3.36 10.60
N TYR A 56 1.96 -4.22 9.65
CA TYR A 56 0.81 -3.96 8.80
C TYR A 56 -0.51 -3.93 9.59
N ALA A 57 -0.67 -4.79 10.60
CA ALA A 57 -1.85 -4.81 11.47
C ALA A 57 -1.96 -3.55 12.33
N ARG A 58 -0.83 -2.97 12.74
CA ARG A 58 -0.78 -1.67 13.41
C ARG A 58 -1.17 -0.56 12.43
N ALA A 59 -0.54 -0.52 11.25
CA ALA A 59 -0.84 0.47 10.21
C ALA A 59 -2.32 0.46 9.78
N ARG A 60 -2.95 -0.71 9.66
CA ARG A 60 -4.39 -0.84 9.34
C ARG A 60 -5.33 -0.28 10.40
N ARG A 61 -4.91 -0.19 11.66
CA ARG A 61 -5.72 0.35 12.75
C ARG A 61 -5.66 1.87 12.83
N THR A 62 -4.57 2.46 12.34
CA THR A 62 -4.32 3.91 12.46
C THR A 62 -4.54 4.67 11.15
N HIS A 63 -4.62 3.96 10.02
CA HIS A 63 -4.80 4.53 8.68
C HIS A 63 -5.81 3.74 7.88
#